data_AF-A0A0F2PPN8-F1
#
_entry.id   AF-A0A0F2PPN8-F1
#
_cell.length_a   1.000
_cell.length_b   1.000
_cell.length_c   1.000
_cell.angle_alpha   90.00
_cell.angle_beta   90.00
_cell.angle_gamma   90.00
#
_symmetry.space_group_name_H-M   'P 1'
#
loop_
_entity.id
_entity.type
_entity.pdbx_description
1 polymer ?
#
loop_
_entity_poly.entity_id
_entity_poly.type
_entity_poly.pdbx_seq_one_letter_code
_entity_poly.pdbx_strand_id
1 'polypeptide(L)'
;MTNKTIPNFGTFQEARDFWNNNSLADFENDLEETKEVKFTRKKLIISIDLEKEDEKRLRLIAKQKGVKYSDLIASWVKERLNND
;
A
#
# COMPACT_ATOMS: atom_id res chain seq x y z
N MET A 1 8.85 18.62 -34.02
CA MET A 1 8.86 17.99 -32.68
C MET A 1 9.23 16.54 -32.89
N THR A 2 10.28 16.04 -32.24
CA THR A 2 10.77 14.67 -32.45
C THR A 2 9.86 13.69 -31.71
N ASN A 3 9.06 12.91 -32.45
CA ASN A 3 8.26 11.84 -31.86
C ASN A 3 9.19 10.74 -31.35
N LYS A 4 9.34 10.62 -30.03
CA LYS A 4 10.07 9.52 -29.38
C LYS A 4 9.08 8.41 -29.04
N THR A 5 9.50 7.17 -29.23
CA THR A 5 8.71 5.95 -28.94
C THR A 5 9.40 5.16 -27.83
N ILE A 6 8.64 4.54 -26.94
CA ILE A 6 9.15 3.71 -25.86
C ILE A 6 9.65 2.39 -26.48
N PRO A 7 10.93 2.01 -26.28
CA PRO A 7 11.45 0.76 -26.80
C PRO A 7 10.79 -0.47 -26.14
N ASN A 8 10.75 -1.58 -26.86
CA ASN A 8 10.32 -2.86 -26.29
C ASN A 8 11.51 -3.49 -25.54
N PHE A 9 11.43 -3.54 -24.21
CA PHE A 9 12.54 -4.03 -23.37
C PHE A 9 12.54 -5.56 -23.29
N GLY A 10 13.71 -6.18 -23.48
CA GLY A 10 13.88 -7.62 -23.31
C GLY A 10 14.06 -8.03 -21.85
N THR A 11 14.56 -7.11 -21.01
CA THR A 11 14.80 -7.35 -19.58
C THR A 11 14.45 -6.15 -18.70
N PHE A 12 14.23 -6.40 -17.40
CA PHE A 12 14.01 -5.33 -16.42
C PHE A 12 15.22 -4.41 -16.22
N GLN A 13 16.43 -4.90 -16.44
CA GLN A 13 17.65 -4.10 -16.29
C GLN A 13 17.78 -3.06 -17.41
N GLU A 14 17.51 -3.46 -18.65
CA GLU A 14 17.47 -2.56 -19.81
C GLU A 14 16.42 -1.44 -19.63
N ALA A 15 15.23 -1.80 -19.15
CA ALA A 15 14.19 -0.82 -18.85
C ALA A 15 14.64 0.19 -17.80
N ARG A 16 15.29 -0.27 -16.72
CA ARG A 16 15.84 0.60 -15.67
C ARG A 16 16.88 1.57 -16.23
N ASP A 17 17.85 1.05 -16.99
CA ASP A 17 18.95 1.86 -17.52
C ASP A 17 18.45 2.90 -18.53
N PHE A 18 17.40 2.58 -19.29
CA PHE A 18 16.70 3.52 -20.14
C PHE A 18 16.04 4.64 -19.32
N TRP A 19 15.22 4.30 -18.32
CA TRP A 19 14.49 5.29 -17.51
C TRP A 19 15.39 6.12 -16.58
N ASN A 20 16.60 5.65 -16.26
CA ASN A 20 17.59 6.47 -15.57
C ASN A 20 18.02 7.70 -16.38
N ASN A 21 17.96 7.63 -17.72
CA ASN A 21 18.47 8.66 -18.62
C ASN A 21 17.39 9.38 -19.42
N ASN A 22 16.12 8.94 -19.33
CA ASN A 22 15.02 9.46 -20.14
C ASN A 22 13.86 9.91 -19.24
N SER A 23 13.28 11.07 -19.55
CA SER A 23 12.07 11.57 -18.89
C SER A 23 10.83 10.90 -19.47
N LEU A 24 9.88 10.49 -18.63
CA LEU A 24 8.58 9.96 -19.08
C LEU A 24 7.79 10.97 -19.91
N ALA A 25 7.92 12.27 -19.62
CA ALA A 25 7.23 13.34 -20.33
C ALA A 25 7.61 13.41 -21.82
N ASP A 26 8.78 12.92 -22.19
CA ASP A 26 9.26 12.93 -23.58
C ASP A 26 8.50 11.94 -24.49
N PHE A 27 7.71 11.03 -23.90
CA PHE A 27 7.00 9.95 -24.59
C PHE A 27 5.48 10.09 -24.49
N GLU A 28 4.96 11.29 -24.22
CA GLU A 28 3.52 11.56 -24.00
C GLU A 28 2.61 10.96 -25.10
N ASN A 29 3.05 11.00 -26.36
CA ASN A 29 2.30 10.46 -27.50
C ASN A 29 2.19 8.92 -27.52
N ASP A 30 3.02 8.23 -26.74
CA ASP A 30 3.09 6.76 -26.64
C ASP A 30 2.51 6.25 -25.30
N LEU A 31 1.95 7.15 -24.49
CA LEU A 31 1.30 6.82 -23.22
C LEU A 31 -0.23 6.74 -23.42
N GLU A 32 -0.85 5.80 -22.72
CA GLU A 32 -2.30 5.68 -22.65
C GLU A 32 -2.82 6.23 -21.31
N GLU A 33 -3.91 7.01 -21.35
CA GLU A 33 -4.56 7.50 -20.15
C GLU A 33 -5.16 6.35 -19.33
N THR A 34 -4.67 6.17 -18.11
CA THR A 34 -5.21 5.16 -17.20
C THR A 34 -6.48 5.66 -16.53
N LYS A 35 -7.57 4.90 -16.67
CA LYS A 35 -8.90 5.27 -16.16
C LYS A 35 -9.05 5.16 -14.65
N GLU A 36 -8.14 4.46 -13.97
CA GLU A 36 -8.31 4.15 -12.55
C GLU A 36 -6.97 4.21 -11.79
N VAL A 37 -6.55 5.41 -11.39
CA VAL A 37 -5.41 5.57 -10.47
C VAL A 37 -5.89 5.40 -9.03
N LYS A 38 -5.68 4.21 -8.45
CA LYS A 38 -5.96 3.95 -7.03
C LYS A 38 -4.78 4.38 -6.17
N PHE A 39 -4.79 5.64 -5.73
CA PHE A 39 -3.92 6.07 -4.64
C PHE A 39 -4.39 5.47 -3.31
N THR A 40 -3.73 4.43 -2.83
CA THR A 40 -4.00 3.90 -1.49
C THR A 40 -3.32 4.79 -0.46
N ARG A 41 -4.11 5.39 0.44
CA ARG A 41 -3.54 6.07 1.61
C ARG A 41 -2.85 5.01 2.47
N LYS A 42 -1.59 5.27 2.85
CA LYS A 42 -0.91 4.44 3.85
C LYS A 42 -1.75 4.48 5.13
N LYS A 43 -2.10 3.29 5.65
CA LYS A 43 -2.81 3.19 6.93
C LYS A 43 -1.93 3.79 8.02
N LEU A 44 -2.54 4.53 8.96
CA LEU A 44 -1.85 5.00 10.16
C LEU A 44 -1.38 3.78 10.95
N ILE A 45 -0.09 3.73 11.28
CA ILE A 45 0.50 2.68 12.12
C ILE A 45 0.66 3.26 13.51
N ILE A 46 0.05 2.60 14.50
CA ILE A 46 0.15 2.97 15.92
C ILE A 46 0.89 1.85 16.63
N SER A 47 1.95 2.19 17.35
CA SER A 47 2.59 1.27 18.29
C SER A 47 1.95 1.46 19.66
N ILE A 48 1.58 0.35 20.31
CA ILE A 48 0.92 0.36 21.62
C ILE A 48 1.75 -0.54 22.52
N ASP A 49 2.17 -0.02 23.65
CA ASP A 49 2.83 -0.81 24.68
C ASP A 49 1.78 -1.64 25.42
N LEU A 50 1.92 -2.96 25.33
CA LEU A 50 1.05 -3.94 25.99
C LEU A 50 1.91 -4.92 26.77
N GLU A 51 1.40 -5.37 27.91
CA GLU A 51 2.02 -6.49 28.61
C GLU A 51 1.94 -7.76 27.75
N LYS A 52 2.94 -8.63 27.88
CA LYS A 52 3.01 -9.89 27.11
C LYS A 52 1.78 -10.78 27.34
N GLU A 53 1.16 -10.69 28.51
CA GLU A 53 -0.02 -11.47 28.86
C GLU A 53 -1.27 -10.96 28.13
N ASP A 54 -1.43 -9.63 28.05
CA ASP A 54 -2.53 -9.00 27.34
C ASP A 54 -2.44 -9.25 25.82
N GLU A 55 -1.24 -9.19 25.26
CA GLU A 55 -1.02 -9.53 23.84
C GLU A 55 -1.46 -10.98 23.54
N LYS A 56 -1.11 -11.93 24.41
CA LYS A 56 -1.52 -13.33 24.27
C LYS A 56 -3.03 -13.49 24.35
N ARG A 57 -3.69 -12.80 25.29
CA ARG A 57 -5.15 -12.82 25.44
C ARG A 57 -5.84 -12.24 24.22
N LEU A 58 -5.37 -11.09 23.71
CA LEU A 58 -5.88 -10.47 22.48
C LEU A 58 -5.79 -11.42 21.28
N ARG A 59 -4.65 -12.12 21.11
CA ARG A 59 -4.48 -13.11 20.05
C ARG A 59 -5.45 -14.28 20.18
N LEU A 60 -5.71 -14.75 21.40
CA LEU A 60 -6.66 -15.83 21.65
C LEU A 60 -8.09 -15.40 21.31
N ILE A 61 -8.52 -14.21 21.76
CA ILE A 61 -9.84 -13.66 21.48
C ILE A 61 -10.04 -13.46 19.97
N ALA A 62 -9.02 -12.92 19.30
CA ALA A 62 -9.05 -12.72 17.85
C ALA A 62 -9.18 -14.05 17.10
N LYS A 63 -8.43 -15.09 17.53
CA LYS A 63 -8.50 -16.44 16.97
C LYS A 63 -9.89 -17.05 17.14
N GLN A 64 -10.50 -16.91 18.31
CA GLN A 64 -11.86 -17.39 18.57
C GLN A 64 -12.91 -16.68 17.69
N LYS A 65 -12.69 -15.40 17.40
CA LYS A 65 -13.54 -14.59 16.52
C LYS A 65 -13.23 -14.74 15.02
N GLY A 66 -12.18 -15.49 14.66
CA GLY A 66 -11.76 -15.66 13.26
C GLY A 66 -11.19 -14.39 12.60
N VAL A 67 -10.71 -13.42 13.39
CA VAL A 67 -10.17 -12.14 12.89
C VAL A 67 -8.69 -11.98 13.26
N LYS A 68 -8.00 -11.05 12.60
CA LYS A 68 -6.64 -10.66 13.01
C LYS A 68 -6.71 -9.85 14.30
N TYR A 69 -5.75 -10.05 15.20
CA TYR A 69 -5.72 -9.30 16.48
C TYR A 69 -5.63 -7.78 16.28
N SER A 70 -4.96 -7.32 15.22
CA SER A 70 -4.92 -5.90 14.84
C SER A 70 -6.30 -5.35 14.46
N ASP A 71 -7.10 -6.15 13.76
CA ASP A 71 -8.44 -5.75 13.32
C ASP A 71 -9.41 -5.74 14.52
N LEU A 72 -9.23 -6.67 15.47
CA LEU A 72 -9.95 -6.70 16.75
C LEU A 72 -9.68 -5.41 17.56
N ILE A 73 -8.40 -5.05 17.74
CA ILE A 73 -8.00 -3.84 18.46
C ILE A 73 -8.61 -2.59 17.79
N ALA A 74 -8.51 -2.51 16.46
CA ALA A 74 -9.08 -1.39 15.71
C ALA A 74 -10.61 -1.29 15.86
N SER A 75 -11.31 -2.43 15.92
CA SER A 75 -12.76 -2.46 16.19
C SER A 75 -13.08 -1.90 17.56
N TRP A 76 -12.40 -2.37 18.61
CA TRP A 76 -12.63 -1.91 19.98
C TRP A 76 -12.33 -0.43 20.17
N VAL A 77 -11.26 0.08 19.54
CA VAL A 77 -10.96 1.52 19.56
C VAL A 77 -12.12 2.31 18.94
N LYS A 78 -12.64 1.89 17.79
CA LYS A 78 -13.78 2.55 17.14
C LYS A 78 -15.06 2.45 17.96
N GLU A 79 -15.35 1.28 18.52
CA GLU A 79 -16.50 1.06 19.39
C GLU A 79 -16.45 1.99 20.60
N ARG A 80 -15.26 2.17 21.20
CA ARG A 80 -15.12 3.07 22.35
C ARG A 80 -15.33 4.53 21.99
N LEU A 81 -14.77 4.97 20.85
CA LEU A 81 -14.89 6.36 20.38
C LEU A 81 -16.32 6.73 19.91
N ASN A 82 -17.13 5.75 19.49
CA ASN A 82 -18.50 5.99 19.03
C ASN A 82 -19.55 5.93 20.15
N ASN A 83 -19.15 5.55 21.37
CA ASN A 83 -20.03 5.43 22.54
C ASN A 83 -19.85 6.61 23.53
N ASP A 84 -19.14 7.67 23.09
CA ASP A 84 -19.04 8.98 23.75
C ASP A 84 -19.88 10.02 22.98
#